data_AF-A0A1B9JZ77-F1
#
_entry.id   AF-A0A1B9JZ77-F1
#
_cell.length_a   1.000
_cell.length_b   1.000
_cell.length_c   1.000
_cell.angle_alpha   90.00
_cell.angle_beta   90.00
_cell.angle_gamma   90.00
#
_symmetry.space_group_name_H-M   'P 1'
#
loop_
_entity.id
_entity.type
_entity.pdbx_description
1 polymer ?
#
loop_
_entity_poly.entity_id
_entity_poly.type
_entity_poly.pdbx_seq_one_letter_code
_entity_poly.pdbx_strand_id
1 'polypeptide(L)'
;MCTIPPVNDYYVVGYQDEQQAAQFVTIVRAELLPKELEHIITLLKQGKVLIDQKNYQQSINLFDQGIKQLGDRYISDQLDDDTETKLTLANVEQQRGNIEQAAHIKYRILDSRLQEYINLQRSKTQKAKF
;
A
#
# COMPACT_ATOMS: atom_id res chain seq x y z
N MET A 1 -33.32 -13.52 1.77
CA MET A 1 -32.81 -12.18 1.42
C MET A 1 -31.71 -11.84 2.42
N CYS A 2 -30.45 -11.87 2.00
CA CYS A 2 -29.31 -11.67 2.89
C CYS A 2 -28.96 -10.17 2.91
N THR A 3 -29.24 -9.50 4.03
CA THR A 3 -28.85 -8.12 4.27
C THR A 3 -27.42 -8.09 4.81
N ILE A 4 -26.51 -7.53 4.03
CA ILE A 4 -25.13 -7.24 4.44
C ILE A 4 -25.18 -6.02 5.38
N PRO A 5 -24.67 -6.10 6.62
CA PRO A 5 -24.63 -4.95 7.51
C PRO A 5 -23.62 -3.90 7.02
N PRO A 6 -23.85 -2.60 7.30
CA PRO A 6 -22.91 -1.54 6.95
C PRO A 6 -21.63 -1.71 7.78
N VAL A 7 -20.51 -1.92 7.11
CA VAL A 7 -19.19 -2.02 7.74
C VAL A 7 -18.72 -0.59 8.05
N ASN A 8 -18.87 -0.19 9.31
CA ASN A 8 -18.19 0.98 9.86
C ASN A 8 -17.25 0.53 10.98
N ASP A 9 -16.01 1.02 10.83
CA ASP A 9 -14.93 1.17 11.81
C ASP A 9 -14.15 -0.06 12.32
N TYR A 10 -12.83 0.12 12.29
CA TYR A 10 -11.71 -0.64 12.86
C TYR A 10 -10.94 -1.62 11.94
N TYR A 11 -9.63 -1.36 11.89
CA TYR A 11 -8.60 -2.07 11.12
C TYR A 11 -7.93 -3.12 12.01
N VAL A 12 -7.91 -4.38 11.58
CA VAL A 12 -6.97 -5.39 12.12
C VAL A 12 -6.50 -6.24 10.94
N VAL A 13 -5.20 -6.16 10.62
CA VAL A 13 -4.57 -7.15 9.75
C VAL A 13 -3.60 -7.94 10.60
N GLY A 14 -4.05 -9.10 11.08
CA GLY A 14 -3.24 -10.02 11.86
C GLY A 14 -2.28 -10.78 10.96
N TYR A 15 -0.99 -10.80 11.32
CA TYR A 15 -0.11 -11.96 11.14
C TYR A 15 0.75 -12.14 12.39
N GLN A 16 1.09 -13.40 12.63
CA GLN A 16 1.59 -14.01 13.86
C GLN A 16 2.98 -13.49 14.23
N ASP A 17 3.03 -12.44 15.05
CA ASP A 17 4.07 -12.23 16.06
C ASP A 17 3.61 -11.11 16.99
N GLU A 18 3.02 -11.49 18.13
CA GLU A 18 2.28 -10.61 19.05
C GLU A 18 3.13 -9.52 19.73
N GLN A 19 4.45 -9.51 19.55
CA GLN A 19 5.34 -8.57 20.26
C GLN A 19 6.02 -7.51 19.38
N GLN A 20 5.89 -7.56 18.06
CA GLN A 20 6.45 -6.52 17.16
C GLN A 20 5.39 -5.74 16.36
N ALA A 21 4.11 -6.14 16.42
CA ALA A 21 3.01 -5.43 15.76
C ALA A 21 2.66 -4.06 16.41
N ALA A 22 3.23 -3.74 17.58
CA ALA A 22 2.77 -2.63 18.41
C ALA A 22 3.32 -1.24 18.06
N GLN A 23 4.17 -1.08 17.03
CA GLN A 23 4.77 0.23 16.72
C GLN A 23 4.48 0.85 15.36
N PHE A 24 3.79 0.17 14.43
CA PHE A 24 3.60 0.73 13.07
C PHE A 24 2.15 0.85 12.61
N VAL A 25 1.18 0.86 13.54
CA VAL A 25 -0.18 1.34 13.24
C VAL A 25 -0.20 2.86 13.38
N THR A 26 0.39 3.57 12.42
CA THR A 26 0.20 5.02 12.35
C THR A 26 -1.19 5.29 11.82
N ILE A 27 -2.11 5.43 12.76
CA ILE A 27 -3.52 5.80 12.58
C ILE A 27 -3.58 7.07 11.72
N VAL A 28 -4.01 6.94 10.47
CA VAL A 28 -4.42 8.10 9.67
C VAL A 28 -5.86 8.40 10.04
N ARG A 29 -6.07 9.51 10.76
CA ARG A 29 -7.39 10.05 11.08
C ARG A 29 -8.20 10.17 9.78
N ALA A 30 -9.43 9.66 9.78
CA ALA A 30 -10.33 9.59 8.62
C ALA A 30 -10.69 10.95 7.98
N GLU A 31 -10.24 12.08 8.54
CA GLU A 31 -10.56 13.44 8.08
C GLU A 31 -9.64 13.99 6.98
N LEU A 32 -8.59 13.28 6.54
CA LEU A 32 -7.59 13.86 5.63
C LEU A 32 -7.00 12.92 4.57
N LEU A 33 -7.61 11.75 4.31
CA LEU A 33 -7.27 11.00 3.11
C LEU A 33 -8.03 11.61 1.93
N PRO A 34 -7.36 12.15 0.90
CA PRO A 34 -8.07 12.52 -0.31
C PRO A 34 -8.81 11.30 -0.82
N LYS A 35 -10.10 11.43 -1.19
CA LYS A 35 -10.93 10.36 -1.79
C LYS A 35 -10.18 9.58 -2.88
N GLU A 36 -9.28 10.27 -3.56
CA GLU A 36 -8.37 9.77 -4.58
C GLU A 36 -7.48 8.60 -4.13
N LEU A 37 -7.21 8.44 -2.82
CA LEU A 37 -6.44 7.33 -2.26
C LEU A 37 -7.29 6.14 -1.81
N GLU A 38 -8.61 6.29 -1.63
CA GLU A 38 -9.47 5.21 -1.12
C GLU A 38 -9.38 3.97 -2.03
N HIS A 39 -9.34 4.21 -3.35
CA HIS A 39 -9.19 3.14 -4.32
C HIS A 39 -7.82 2.46 -4.23
N ILE A 40 -6.73 3.23 -4.09
CA ILE A 40 -5.37 2.68 -3.97
C ILE A 40 -5.22 1.86 -2.69
N ILE A 41 -5.77 2.34 -1.57
CA ILE A 41 -5.80 1.61 -0.30
C ILE A 41 -6.60 0.31 -0.44
N THR A 42 -7.71 0.34 -1.16
CA THR A 42 -8.52 -0.85 -1.43
C THR A 42 -7.75 -1.87 -2.26
N LEU A 43 -7.07 -1.44 -3.32
CA LEU A 43 -6.21 -2.29 -4.14
C LEU A 43 -5.09 -2.94 -3.30
N LEU A 44 -4.43 -2.17 -2.43
CA LEU A 44 -3.39 -2.68 -1.53
C LEU A 44 -3.94 -3.76 -0.58
N LYS A 45 -5.11 -3.52 0.04
CA LYS A 45 -5.76 -4.47 0.95
C LYS A 45 -6.17 -5.75 0.24
N GLN A 46 -6.86 -5.63 -0.90
CA GLN A 46 -7.28 -6.78 -1.70
C GLN A 46 -6.08 -7.58 -2.21
N GLY A 47 -5.02 -6.89 -2.65
CA GLY A 47 -3.77 -7.52 -3.06
C GLY A 47 -3.12 -8.31 -1.92
N LYS A 48 -3.12 -7.77 -0.70
CA LYS A 48 -2.62 -8.49 0.48
C LYS A 48 -3.43 -9.75 0.80
N VAL A 49 -4.76 -9.65 0.76
CA VAL A 49 -5.64 -10.84 0.92
C VAL A 49 -5.34 -11.90 -0.14
N LEU A 50 -5.04 -11.49 -1.37
CA LEU A 50 -4.66 -12.42 -2.44
C LEU A 50 -3.28 -13.06 -2.21
N ILE A 51 -2.30 -12.35 -1.63
CA ILE A 51 -1.04 -12.97 -1.18
C ILE A 51 -1.33 -14.07 -0.17
N ASP A 52 -2.17 -13.78 0.84
CA ASP A 52 -2.51 -14.72 1.91
C ASP A 52 -3.21 -15.98 1.37
N GLN A 53 -4.00 -15.81 0.30
CA GLN A 53 -4.66 -16.89 -0.44
C GLN A 53 -3.75 -17.59 -1.47
N LYS A 54 -2.47 -17.22 -1.56
CA LYS A 54 -1.49 -17.70 -2.55
C LYS A 54 -1.87 -17.40 -4.01
N ASN A 55 -2.76 -16.43 -4.22
CA ASN A 55 -3.19 -15.94 -5.54
C ASN A 55 -2.25 -14.84 -6.04
N TYR A 56 -0.95 -15.15 -6.14
CA TYR A 56 0.12 -14.18 -6.36
C TYR A 56 0.00 -13.40 -7.69
N GLN A 57 -0.43 -14.04 -8.77
CA GLN A 57 -0.58 -13.34 -10.05
C GLN A 57 -1.69 -12.28 -10.01
N GLN A 58 -2.78 -12.57 -9.30
CA GLN A 58 -3.87 -11.61 -9.14
C GLN A 58 -3.45 -10.48 -8.20
N SER A 59 -2.68 -10.76 -7.14
CA SER A 59 -2.18 -9.71 -6.26
C SER A 59 -1.22 -8.76 -6.99
N ILE A 60 -0.31 -9.29 -7.82
CA ILE A 60 0.57 -8.49 -8.69
C ILE A 60 -0.25 -7.51 -9.54
N ASN A 61 -1.33 -7.98 -10.16
CA ASN A 61 -2.17 -7.13 -11.01
C ASN A 61 -2.81 -5.97 -10.22
N LEU A 62 -3.21 -6.20 -8.96
CA LEU A 62 -3.76 -5.14 -8.10
C LEU A 62 -2.68 -4.16 -7.65
N PHE A 63 -1.50 -4.64 -7.29
CA PHE A 63 -0.40 -3.76 -6.90
C PHE A 63 0.08 -2.91 -8.07
N ASP A 64 0.19 -3.48 -9.28
CA ASP A 64 0.56 -2.72 -10.48
C ASP A 64 -0.47 -1.64 -10.83
N GLN A 65 -1.77 -1.92 -10.65
CA GLN A 65 -2.82 -0.92 -10.77
C GLN A 65 -2.64 0.21 -9.73
N GLY A 66 -2.39 -0.14 -8.47
CA GLY A 66 -2.19 0.84 -7.41
C GLY A 66 -0.94 1.70 -7.63
N ILE A 67 0.18 1.09 -8.03
CA ILE A 67 1.45 1.77 -8.32
C ILE A 67 1.26 2.74 -9.49
N LYS A 68 0.62 2.28 -10.58
CA LYS A 68 0.30 3.12 -11.74
C LYS A 68 -0.64 4.25 -11.38
N GLN A 69 -1.67 3.98 -10.58
CA GLN A 69 -2.63 5.00 -10.18
C GLN A 69 -1.98 6.05 -9.28
N LEU A 70 -1.13 5.65 -8.33
CA LEU A 70 -0.41 6.56 -7.44
C LEU A 70 0.58 7.44 -8.21
N GLY A 71 1.23 6.88 -9.23
CA GLY A 71 2.21 7.58 -10.06
C GLY A 71 3.31 8.18 -9.21
N ASP A 72 3.76 9.38 -9.57
CA ASP A 72 4.87 10.09 -8.93
C ASP A 72 4.41 11.07 -7.84
N ARG A 73 3.14 10.99 -7.43
CA ARG A 73 2.55 11.95 -6.48
C ARG A 73 3.19 11.88 -5.08
N TYR A 74 3.91 10.80 -4.79
CA TYR A 74 4.62 10.56 -3.52
C TYR A 74 6.03 11.18 -3.50
N ILE A 75 6.56 11.64 -4.64
CA ILE A 75 7.91 12.19 -4.73
C ILE A 75 8.00 13.49 -3.92
N SER A 76 9.09 13.62 -3.16
CA SER A 76 9.46 14.84 -2.43
C SER A 76 10.96 15.08 -2.56
N ASP A 77 11.40 16.33 -2.38
CA ASP A 77 12.81 16.73 -2.53
C ASP A 77 13.77 16.03 -1.55
N GLN A 78 13.24 15.38 -0.51
CA GLN A 78 14.01 14.70 0.54
C GLN A 78 13.97 13.17 0.41
N LEU A 79 13.29 12.65 -0.62
CA LEU A 79 13.11 11.22 -0.82
C LEU A 79 14.23 10.65 -1.71
N ASP A 80 15.11 9.84 -1.12
CA ASP A 80 15.95 8.94 -1.90
C ASP A 80 15.09 7.74 -2.37
N ASP A 81 14.69 7.78 -3.64
CA ASP A 81 13.77 6.79 -4.22
C ASP A 81 14.52 5.67 -4.97
N ASP A 82 14.47 4.46 -4.40
CA ASP A 82 14.99 3.24 -5.02
C ASP A 82 13.88 2.41 -5.73
N THR A 83 12.71 3.00 -5.97
CA THR A 83 11.57 2.26 -6.49
C THR A 83 11.82 1.65 -7.87
N GLU A 84 12.47 2.36 -8.80
CA GLU A 84 12.73 1.80 -10.14
C GLU A 84 13.57 0.53 -10.08
N THR A 85 14.56 0.51 -9.19
CA THR A 85 15.40 -0.67 -8.92
C THR A 85 14.56 -1.82 -8.35
N LYS A 86 13.69 -1.55 -7.38
CA LYS A 86 12.79 -2.55 -6.78
C LYS A 86 11.76 -3.08 -7.78
N LEU A 87 11.22 -2.23 -8.66
CA LEU A 87 10.31 -2.64 -9.74
C LEU A 87 11.02 -3.54 -10.74
N THR A 88 12.26 -3.19 -11.10
CA THR A 88 13.09 -4.02 -11.97
C THR A 88 13.31 -5.39 -11.35
N LEU A 89 13.67 -5.45 -10.06
CA LEU A 89 13.83 -6.70 -9.33
C LEU A 89 12.52 -7.52 -9.33
N ALA A 90 11.37 -6.90 -9.05
CA ALA A 90 10.08 -7.59 -9.05
C ALA A 90 9.77 -8.22 -10.42
N ASN A 91 10.04 -7.49 -11.50
CA ASN A 91 9.83 -7.97 -12.87
C ASN A 91 10.77 -9.14 -13.21
N VAL A 92 12.04 -9.06 -12.80
CA VAL A 92 13.01 -10.15 -12.96
C VAL A 92 12.56 -11.41 -12.20
N GLU A 93 12.09 -11.27 -10.95
CA GLU A 93 11.56 -12.38 -10.17
C GLU A 93 10.32 -12.99 -10.83
N GLN A 94 9.42 -12.17 -11.37
CA GLN A 94 8.25 -12.64 -12.11
C GLN A 94 8.67 -13.44 -13.36
N GLN A 95 9.65 -12.97 -14.12
CA GLN A 95 10.18 -13.66 -15.31
C GLN A 95 10.86 -14.99 -14.97
N ARG A 96 11.46 -15.09 -13.77
CA ARG A 96 12.07 -16.33 -13.24
C ARG A 96 11.04 -17.33 -12.72
N GLY A 97 9.75 -16.98 -12.71
CA GLY A 97 8.68 -17.80 -12.13
C GLY A 97 8.54 -17.67 -10.61
N ASN A 98 9.30 -16.78 -9.97
CA ASN A 98 9.23 -16.49 -8.54
C ASN A 98 8.07 -15.51 -8.26
N ILE A 99 6.85 -15.90 -8.63
CA ILE A 99 5.67 -15.04 -8.63
C ILE A 99 5.32 -14.55 -7.21
N GLU A 100 5.53 -15.37 -6.18
CA GLU A 100 5.35 -14.97 -4.78
C GLU A 100 6.28 -13.83 -4.38
N GLN A 101 7.57 -13.96 -4.67
CA GLN A 101 8.57 -12.93 -4.36
C GLN A 101 8.26 -11.63 -5.10
N ALA A 102 7.89 -11.72 -6.38
CA ALA A 102 7.47 -10.56 -7.16
C ALA A 102 6.25 -9.84 -6.55
N ALA A 103 5.25 -10.60 -6.08
CA ALA A 103 4.08 -10.05 -5.40
C ALA A 103 4.45 -9.31 -4.11
N HIS A 104 5.31 -9.89 -3.27
CA HIS A 104 5.77 -9.26 -2.03
C HIS A 104 6.59 -7.98 -2.27
N ILE A 105 7.43 -7.95 -3.31
CA ILE A 105 8.18 -6.74 -3.66
C ILE A 105 7.20 -5.64 -4.11
N LYS A 106 6.24 -5.95 -4.99
CA LYS A 106 5.25 -4.97 -5.46
C LYS A 106 4.33 -4.48 -4.33
N TYR A 107 3.95 -5.34 -3.39
CA TYR A 107 3.25 -4.94 -2.17
C TYR A 107 4.05 -3.88 -1.39
N ARG A 108 5.33 -4.14 -1.10
CA ARG A 108 6.19 -3.22 -0.35
C ARG A 108 6.36 -1.89 -1.07
N ILE A 109 6.53 -1.92 -2.39
CA ILE A 109 6.63 -0.68 -3.20
C ILE A 109 5.37 0.16 -3.06
N LEU A 110 4.19 -0.43 -3.26
CA LEU A 110 2.93 0.31 -3.18
C LEU A 110 2.69 0.87 -1.78
N ASP A 111 2.92 0.06 -0.75
CA ASP A 111 2.76 0.47 0.64
C ASP A 111 3.69 1.64 1.01
N SER A 112 4.99 1.53 0.70
CA SER A 112 5.96 2.60 0.96
C SER A 112 5.58 3.90 0.24
N ARG A 113 5.27 3.84 -1.06
CA ARG A 113 4.85 5.05 -1.81
C ARG A 113 3.59 5.69 -1.21
N LEU A 114 2.65 4.87 -0.75
CA LEU A 114 1.42 5.37 -0.14
C LEU A 114 1.71 6.08 1.19
N GLN A 115 2.59 5.52 2.03
CA GLN A 115 3.03 6.16 3.26
C GLN A 115 3.72 7.50 3.00
N GLU A 116 4.63 7.55 2.02
CA GLU A 116 5.31 8.79 1.64
C GLU A 116 4.34 9.86 1.15
N TYR A 117 3.36 9.49 0.33
CA TYR A 117 2.31 10.41 -0.08
C TYR A 117 1.53 10.98 1.12
N ILE A 118 1.15 10.12 2.07
CA ILE A 118 0.41 10.54 3.27
C ILE A 118 1.27 11.51 4.11
N ASN A 119 2.55 11.20 4.28
CA ASN A 119 3.49 12.07 4.99
C ASN A 119 3.66 13.42 4.31
N LEU A 120 3.76 13.44 2.98
CA LEU A 120 3.82 14.66 2.18
C LEU A 120 2.59 15.54 2.39
N GLN A 121 1.38 14.98 2.35
CA GLN A 121 0.14 15.75 2.57
C GLN A 121 0.05 16.32 3.99
N ARG A 122 0.49 15.56 4.99
CA ARG A 122 0.57 16.01 6.39
C ARG A 122 1.51 17.20 6.55
N SER A 123 2.69 17.13 5.94
CA SER A 123 3.68 18.23 6.01
C SER A 123 3.17 19.52 5.37
N LYS A 124 2.46 19.43 4.23
CA LYS A 124 1.83 20.58 3.56
C LYS A 124 0.76 21.24 4.43
N THR A 125 -0.09 20.44 5.06
CA THR A 125 -1.17 20.93 5.92
C THR A 125 -0.65 21.63 7.18
N GLN A 126 0.49 21.18 7.73
CA GLN A 126 1.11 21.82 8.90
C GLN A 126 1.77 23.16 8.56
N LYS A 127 2.41 23.28 7.39
CA LYS A 127 3.02 24.55 6.92
C LYS A 127 2.00 25.65 6.63
N ALA A 128 0.76 25.31 6.29
CA ALA A 128 -0.29 26.28 5.96
C ALA A 128 -0.99 26.91 7.18
N LYS A 129 -0.59 26.55 8.41
CA LYS A 129 -1.22 27.04 9.66
C LYS A 129 -0.44 28.16 10.36
N PHE A 130 0.60 28.69 9.74
CA PHE A 130 1.44 29.78 10.23
C PHE A 130 1.53 30.87 9.17
#